data_AF-A0A9X2MM80-F1
#
_entry.id   AF-A0A9X2MM80-F1
#
_cell.length_a   1.000
_cell.length_b   1.000
_cell.length_c   1.000
_cell.angle_alpha   90.00
_cell.angle_beta   90.00
_cell.angle_gamma   90.00
#
_symmetry.space_group_name_H-M   'P 1'
#
loop_
_entity.id
_entity.type
_entity.pdbx_description
1 polymer ?
#
loop_
_entity_poly.entity_id
_entity_poly.type
_entity_poly.pdbx_seq_one_letter_code
_entity_poly.pdbx_strand_id
1 'polypeptide(L)'
;MAETLAPVADVHVFTTGGQKRSAGIQAERINGVTVHRLPYNNLYWIGEGEGRGTLQKVARRLIDMYNPMQIGAVSGLLRQIRPDIVHTQNLSGFGAGIWSAFHQAGVPIVHTLRDYSLISPVSSPIANPLLARLYKLPSLAFSKRVSAAVGISSHILNRHTKSGLFPNAEHLVIPNAVEGDIAAGEKEFERKPLRVGYFGRIEQEKGVREIVEAVLSLPAEQVERLYVCGEGKLKDELAAACGDDGRIVFTGKVKPAEARDLMAKVDVTVVPSIWEEPFGRVIIESYQVGTPVYASAVGGIPDVVMNRGYLFAPGSSGAIRDKLTEYYRRSAEEKAAIQKECLEHSRKFTKQSLLEQHKELYQSVMLGQSGIALSENLFSEKKMKAGVGR
;
A
#
# COMPACT_ATOMS: atom_id res chain seq x y z
N MET A 1 2.84 6.56 -11.25
CA MET A 1 3.79 7.60 -10.83
C MET A 1 4.69 8.03 -11.98
N ALA A 2 5.65 7.22 -12.43
CA ALA A 2 6.57 7.63 -13.51
C ALA A 2 5.82 8.05 -14.80
N GLU A 3 4.91 7.20 -15.29
CA GLU A 3 4.03 7.53 -16.42
C GLU A 3 3.10 8.72 -16.13
N THR A 4 2.72 8.90 -14.87
CA THR A 4 1.88 10.03 -14.44
C THR A 4 2.62 11.36 -14.55
N LEU A 5 3.95 11.36 -14.34
CA LEU A 5 4.81 12.53 -14.41
C LEU A 5 5.36 12.79 -15.82
N ALA A 6 5.45 11.77 -16.66
CA ALA A 6 6.03 11.86 -18.02
C ALA A 6 5.43 12.98 -18.92
N PRO A 7 4.14 13.36 -18.81
CA PRO A 7 3.60 14.47 -19.59
C PRO A 7 4.12 15.86 -19.16
N VAL A 8 4.67 15.99 -17.95
CA VAL A 8 5.06 17.28 -17.36
C VAL A 8 6.53 17.35 -16.94
N ALA A 9 7.29 16.26 -17.09
CA ALA A 9 8.70 16.17 -16.73
C ALA A 9 9.43 15.12 -17.58
N ASP A 10 10.75 15.29 -17.75
CA ASP A 10 11.60 14.23 -18.28
C ASP A 10 11.89 13.20 -17.17
N VAL A 11 11.35 11.98 -17.33
CA VAL A 11 11.35 10.97 -16.27
C VAL A 11 12.30 9.85 -16.60
N HIS A 12 13.29 9.67 -15.72
CA HIS A 12 14.17 8.51 -15.71
C HIS A 12 13.86 7.59 -14.52
N VAL A 13 13.69 6.30 -14.77
CA VAL A 13 13.48 5.27 -13.73
C VAL A 13 14.70 4.39 -13.61
N PHE A 14 15.27 4.28 -12.41
CA PHE A 14 16.35 3.34 -12.13
C PHE A 14 15.78 2.10 -11.45
N THR A 15 16.04 0.92 -12.01
CA THR A 15 15.60 -0.34 -11.44
C THR A 15 16.69 -1.41 -11.57
N THR A 16 16.60 -2.48 -10.77
CA THR A 16 17.46 -3.65 -10.99
C THR A 16 16.80 -4.61 -11.96
N GLY A 17 17.59 -5.28 -12.79
CA GLY A 17 17.12 -6.31 -13.71
C GLY A 17 17.88 -7.62 -13.57
N GLY A 18 17.32 -8.69 -14.14
CA GLY A 18 17.89 -10.05 -14.10
C GLY A 18 19.09 -10.28 -15.02
N GLN A 19 19.59 -9.24 -15.69
CA GLN A 19 20.72 -9.38 -16.60
C GLN A 19 22.04 -9.68 -15.88
N LYS A 20 22.93 -10.38 -16.58
CA LYS A 20 24.30 -10.65 -16.11
C LYS A 20 25.07 -9.34 -15.93
N ARG A 21 26.01 -9.32 -14.99
CA ARG A 21 26.85 -8.14 -14.71
C ARG A 21 27.60 -7.62 -15.93
N SER A 22 28.08 -8.52 -16.80
CA SER A 22 28.80 -8.18 -18.03
C SER A 22 27.94 -7.44 -19.05
N ALA A 23 26.61 -7.51 -18.96
CA ALA A 23 25.71 -6.80 -19.86
C ALA A 23 25.60 -5.30 -19.56
N GLY A 24 26.14 -4.84 -18.42
CA GLY A 24 26.12 -3.43 -18.03
C GLY A 24 24.70 -2.91 -17.76
N ILE A 25 24.56 -1.59 -17.83
CA ILE A 25 23.27 -0.90 -17.69
C ILE A 25 22.55 -0.93 -19.04
N GLN A 26 21.29 -1.35 -19.04
CA GLN A 26 20.43 -1.34 -20.23
C GLN A 26 19.40 -0.24 -20.10
N ALA A 27 19.20 0.55 -21.15
CA ALA A 27 18.18 1.60 -21.20
C ALA A 27 17.10 1.25 -22.22
N GLU A 28 15.84 1.47 -21.86
CA GLU A 28 14.69 1.31 -22.75
C GLU A 28 13.69 2.45 -22.53
N ARG A 29 12.85 2.74 -23.52
CA ARG A 29 11.78 3.74 -23.40
C ARG A 29 10.42 3.06 -23.36
N ILE A 30 9.67 3.28 -22.28
CA ILE A 30 8.35 2.69 -22.04
C ILE A 30 7.38 3.82 -21.71
N ASN A 31 6.31 3.97 -22.50
CA ASN A 31 5.23 4.95 -22.24
C ASN A 31 5.74 6.36 -21.95
N GLY A 32 6.73 6.83 -22.71
CA GLY A 32 7.35 8.14 -22.55
C GLY A 32 8.46 8.24 -21.49
N VAL A 33 8.63 7.23 -20.64
CA VAL A 33 9.62 7.16 -19.56
C VAL A 33 10.89 6.41 -20.01
N THR A 34 12.06 6.92 -19.64
CA THR A 34 13.34 6.23 -19.88
C THR A 34 13.68 5.34 -18.68
N VAL A 35 13.72 4.03 -18.86
CA VAL A 35 14.00 3.05 -17.82
C VAL A 35 15.43 2.55 -17.95
N HIS A 36 16.23 2.75 -16.91
CA HIS A 36 17.59 2.22 -16.78
C HIS A 36 17.57 1.00 -15.87
N ARG A 37 17.86 -0.17 -16.44
CA ARG A 37 18.00 -1.43 -15.73
C ARG A 37 19.47 -1.66 -15.38
N LEU A 38 19.79 -1.63 -14.10
CA LEU A 38 21.09 -1.96 -13.56
C LEU A 38 21.18 -3.46 -13.30
N PRO A 39 22.34 -4.10 -13.54
CA PRO A 39 22.49 -5.52 -13.26
C PRO A 39 22.29 -5.77 -11.76
N TYR A 40 21.68 -6.89 -11.43
CA TYR A 40 21.49 -7.28 -10.04
C TYR A 40 22.84 -7.62 -9.40
N ASN A 41 23.45 -6.64 -8.75
CA ASN A 41 24.76 -6.74 -8.13
C ASN A 41 24.70 -7.07 -6.63
N ASN A 42 23.50 -7.38 -6.12
CA ASN A 42 23.33 -7.86 -4.76
C ASN A 42 23.73 -9.34 -4.67
N LEU A 43 24.00 -9.76 -3.45
CA LEU A 43 24.54 -11.09 -3.20
C LEU A 43 23.48 -12.20 -3.13
N TYR A 44 22.21 -11.85 -3.27
CA TYR A 44 21.10 -12.77 -3.18
C TYR A 44 19.89 -12.30 -3.97
N TRP A 45 19.32 -13.14 -4.83
CA TRP A 45 18.05 -12.86 -5.53
C TRP A 45 16.86 -13.14 -4.61
N ILE A 46 15.88 -12.23 -4.52
CA ILE A 46 14.79 -12.26 -3.51
C ILE A 46 14.03 -13.61 -3.45
N GLY A 47 14.03 -14.40 -4.54
CA GLY A 47 13.35 -15.71 -4.61
C GLY A 47 14.18 -16.99 -4.30
N GLU A 48 15.48 -16.95 -4.02
CA GLU A 48 16.29 -18.18 -3.76
C GLU A 48 16.23 -18.68 -2.30
N GLY A 49 15.01 -18.93 -1.82
CA GLY A 49 14.70 -18.91 -0.39
C GLY A 49 14.66 -20.23 0.37
N GLU A 50 15.36 -21.30 0.01
CA GLU A 50 15.27 -22.56 0.78
C GLU A 50 16.66 -23.07 1.24
N GLY A 51 16.85 -23.18 2.57
CA GLY A 51 17.96 -23.94 3.17
C GLY A 51 19.02 -23.22 4.03
N ARG A 52 18.91 -21.91 4.33
CA ARG A 52 19.96 -21.18 5.09
C ARG A 52 19.50 -20.47 6.38
N GLY A 53 20.38 -20.43 7.38
CA GLY A 53 20.14 -19.89 8.73
C GLY A 53 19.96 -18.37 8.83
N THR A 54 19.22 -17.93 9.85
CA THR A 54 18.73 -16.54 10.03
C THR A 54 19.82 -15.48 10.15
N LEU A 55 20.93 -15.76 10.84
CA LEU A 55 22.04 -14.81 11.03
C LEU A 55 22.77 -14.48 9.73
N GLN A 56 23.01 -15.48 8.89
CA GLN A 56 23.67 -15.30 7.60
C GLN A 56 22.81 -14.47 6.64
N LYS A 57 21.47 -14.63 6.70
CA LYS A 57 20.50 -13.80 5.97
C LYS A 57 20.54 -12.33 6.41
N VAL A 58 20.65 -12.06 7.71
CA VAL A 58 20.75 -10.69 8.24
C VAL A 58 22.08 -10.03 7.87
N ALA A 59 23.21 -10.70 8.09
CA ALA A 59 24.53 -10.17 7.76
C ALA A 59 24.67 -9.84 6.26
N ARG A 60 24.10 -10.67 5.37
CA ARG A 60 24.12 -10.40 3.93
C ARG A 60 23.18 -9.26 3.52
N ARG A 61 22.00 -9.15 4.13
CA ARG A 61 21.10 -8.01 3.91
C ARG A 61 21.72 -6.69 4.37
N LEU A 62 22.50 -6.69 5.46
CA LEU A 62 23.26 -5.51 5.87
C LEU A 62 24.29 -5.08 4.81
N ILE A 63 24.93 -6.04 4.13
CA ILE A 63 25.80 -5.76 2.97
C ILE A 63 24.97 -5.20 1.80
N ASP A 64 23.80 -5.77 1.51
CA ASP A 64 22.92 -5.26 0.45
C ASP A 64 22.34 -3.87 0.76
N MET A 65 22.31 -3.44 2.04
CA MET A 65 21.92 -2.06 2.41
C MET A 65 22.94 -1.01 1.98
N TYR A 66 24.20 -1.40 1.77
CA TYR A 66 25.25 -0.53 1.23
C TYR A 66 25.98 -1.24 0.08
N ASN A 67 25.48 -1.05 -1.14
CA ASN A 67 26.07 -1.65 -2.34
C ASN A 67 26.93 -0.62 -3.11
N PRO A 68 28.28 -0.62 -2.94
CA PRO A 68 29.16 0.35 -3.59
C PRO A 68 29.14 0.27 -5.12
N MET A 69 28.91 -0.91 -5.70
CA MET A 69 28.81 -1.06 -7.15
C MET A 69 27.55 -0.38 -7.69
N GLN A 70 26.41 -0.53 -7.01
CA GLN A 70 25.18 0.17 -7.39
C GLN A 70 25.31 1.68 -7.20
N ILE A 71 25.95 2.11 -6.10
CA ILE A 71 26.24 3.53 -5.84
C ILE A 71 27.09 4.12 -6.96
N GLY A 72 28.16 3.44 -7.38
CA GLY A 72 29.01 3.89 -8.48
C GLY A 72 28.29 3.97 -9.82
N ALA A 73 27.48 2.95 -10.15
CA ALA A 73 26.68 2.92 -11.37
C ALA A 73 25.64 4.06 -11.41
N VAL A 74 24.89 4.24 -10.32
CA VAL A 74 23.93 5.35 -10.20
C VAL A 74 24.63 6.71 -10.24
N SER A 75 25.79 6.85 -9.59
CA SER A 75 26.58 8.10 -9.67
C SER A 75 27.02 8.43 -11.11
N GLY A 76 27.33 7.40 -11.92
CA GLY A 76 27.59 7.56 -13.35
C GLY A 76 26.38 8.09 -14.12
N LEU A 77 25.20 7.51 -13.88
CA LEU A 77 23.94 7.97 -14.48
C LEU A 77 23.57 9.38 -14.06
N LEU A 78 23.76 9.75 -12.79
CA LEU A 78 23.48 11.10 -12.29
C LEU A 78 24.31 12.17 -13.00
N ARG A 79 25.58 11.88 -13.33
CA ARG A 79 26.43 12.81 -14.09
C ARG A 79 25.95 13.02 -15.52
N GLN A 80 25.33 12.01 -16.12
CA GLN A 80 24.80 12.08 -17.49
C GLN A 80 23.44 12.77 -17.53
N ILE A 81 22.54 12.37 -16.64
CA ILE A 81 21.14 12.83 -16.62
C ILE A 81 21.01 14.22 -15.98
N ARG A 82 21.79 14.50 -14.92
CA ARG A 82 21.74 15.73 -14.12
C ARG A 82 20.31 16.08 -13.66
N PRO A 83 19.65 15.20 -12.89
CA PRO A 83 18.26 15.43 -12.49
C PRO A 83 18.13 16.56 -11.46
N ASP A 84 17.02 17.32 -11.56
CA ASP A 84 16.68 18.37 -10.59
C ASP A 84 16.21 17.81 -9.23
N ILE A 85 15.63 16.61 -9.25
CA ILE A 85 15.11 15.92 -8.07
C ILE A 85 15.20 14.40 -8.24
N VAL A 86 15.43 13.70 -7.14
CA VAL A 86 15.37 12.23 -7.11
C VAL A 86 14.23 11.79 -6.19
N HIS A 87 13.35 10.93 -6.70
CA HIS A 87 12.32 10.28 -5.91
C HIS A 87 12.58 8.78 -5.81
N THR A 88 12.96 8.31 -4.62
CA THR A 88 13.13 6.88 -4.35
C THR A 88 11.88 6.24 -3.74
N GLN A 89 11.61 4.99 -4.12
CA GLN A 89 10.56 4.15 -3.56
C GLN A 89 11.15 2.75 -3.40
N ASN A 90 10.81 2.01 -2.34
CA ASN A 90 11.26 0.62 -2.09
C ASN A 90 12.69 0.30 -2.56
N LEU A 91 13.65 0.46 -1.66
CA LEU A 91 15.08 0.34 -1.98
C LEU A 91 15.58 -1.12 -2.09
N SER A 92 14.68 -2.08 -2.35
CA SER A 92 15.08 -3.48 -2.57
C SER A 92 15.95 -3.57 -3.82
N GLY A 93 17.11 -4.22 -3.73
CA GLY A 93 18.08 -4.28 -4.83
C GLY A 93 19.15 -3.16 -4.83
N PHE A 94 18.88 -2.00 -4.22
CA PHE A 94 19.81 -0.86 -4.15
C PHE A 94 20.38 -0.60 -2.75
N GLY A 95 19.56 -0.82 -1.72
CA GLY A 95 19.90 -0.51 -0.34
C GLY A 95 19.77 0.96 0.03
N ALA A 96 19.70 1.25 1.33
CA ALA A 96 19.60 2.64 1.85
C ALA A 96 20.84 3.49 1.53
N GLY A 97 22.00 2.86 1.32
CA GLY A 97 23.24 3.52 0.96
C GLY A 97 23.17 4.35 -0.32
N ILE A 98 22.22 4.04 -1.22
CA ILE A 98 22.04 4.75 -2.49
C ILE A 98 21.76 6.24 -2.32
N TRP A 99 21.14 6.64 -1.19
CA TRP A 99 20.93 8.05 -0.87
C TRP A 99 22.24 8.85 -0.76
N SER A 100 23.37 8.19 -0.50
CA SER A 100 24.67 8.83 -0.51
C SER A 100 25.07 9.32 -1.91
N ALA A 101 24.72 8.59 -2.97
CA ALA A 101 25.00 9.00 -4.35
C ALA A 101 24.24 10.27 -4.70
N PHE A 102 22.94 10.32 -4.39
CA PHE A 102 22.08 11.47 -4.67
C PHE A 102 22.52 12.71 -3.86
N HIS A 103 22.81 12.52 -2.57
CA HIS A 103 23.28 13.59 -1.72
C HIS A 103 24.64 14.15 -2.16
N GLN A 104 25.59 13.29 -2.57
CA GLN A 104 26.90 13.73 -3.08
C GLN A 104 26.77 14.47 -4.42
N ALA A 105 25.76 14.13 -5.22
CA ALA A 105 25.44 14.86 -6.44
C ALA A 105 24.74 16.21 -6.18
N GLY A 106 24.41 16.55 -4.93
CA GLY A 106 23.70 17.77 -4.56
C GLY A 106 22.23 17.79 -4.99
N VAL A 107 21.64 16.62 -5.29
CA VAL A 107 20.25 16.52 -5.76
C VAL A 107 19.30 16.29 -4.58
N PRO A 108 18.22 17.08 -4.41
CA PRO A 108 17.21 16.86 -3.39
C PRO A 108 16.56 15.48 -3.50
N ILE A 109 16.28 14.87 -2.34
CA ILE A 109 15.82 13.48 -2.26
C ILE A 109 14.43 13.42 -1.64
N VAL A 110 13.46 12.94 -2.41
CA VAL A 110 12.14 12.54 -1.92
C VAL A 110 12.11 11.03 -1.76
N HIS A 111 11.51 10.53 -0.69
CA HIS A 111 11.32 9.10 -0.47
C HIS A 111 9.87 8.77 -0.12
N THR A 112 9.21 7.91 -0.91
CA THR A 112 7.88 7.37 -0.55
C THR A 112 8.01 6.03 0.17
N LEU A 113 7.42 5.96 1.36
CA LEU A 113 7.31 4.77 2.20
C LEU A 113 6.15 3.89 1.72
N ARG A 114 6.45 2.67 1.23
CA ARG A 114 5.43 1.71 0.76
C ARG A 114 5.26 0.49 1.66
N ASP A 115 6.30 0.15 2.40
CA ASP A 115 6.34 -1.01 3.29
C ASP A 115 7.28 -0.71 4.49
N TYR A 116 7.42 -1.68 5.39
CA TYR A 116 8.24 -1.54 6.59
C TYR A 116 9.68 -2.03 6.41
N SER A 117 10.15 -2.27 5.17
CA SER A 117 11.46 -2.88 4.87
C SER A 117 12.65 -2.08 5.42
N LEU A 118 12.49 -0.78 5.68
CA LEU A 118 13.52 0.05 6.29
C LEU A 118 13.62 -0.12 7.81
N ILE A 119 12.57 -0.65 8.45
CA ILE A 119 12.48 -0.91 9.89
C ILE A 119 12.74 -2.39 10.18
N SER A 120 12.11 -3.27 9.42
CA SER A 120 12.16 -4.73 9.59
C SER A 120 11.99 -5.42 8.23
N PRO A 121 12.63 -6.58 7.99
CA PRO A 121 12.44 -7.33 6.76
C PRO A 121 10.98 -7.79 6.56
N VAL A 122 10.50 -7.65 5.32
CA VAL A 122 9.08 -7.89 4.91
C VAL A 122 8.67 -9.37 4.99
N SER A 123 9.62 -10.31 4.89
CA SER A 123 9.35 -11.75 4.73
C SER A 123 9.32 -12.54 6.05
N SER A 124 9.64 -11.90 7.18
CA SER A 124 9.56 -12.50 8.52
C SER A 124 9.92 -11.41 9.52
N PRO A 125 9.12 -11.15 10.57
CA PRO A 125 9.60 -10.36 11.70
C PRO A 125 10.91 -10.97 12.18
N ILE A 126 11.96 -10.16 12.32
CA ILE A 126 13.19 -10.67 12.93
C ILE A 126 12.81 -11.02 14.36
N ALA A 127 12.74 -12.32 14.66
CA ALA A 127 12.33 -12.83 15.97
C ALA A 127 13.22 -12.31 17.13
N ASN A 128 14.42 -11.80 16.82
CA ASN A 128 15.35 -11.24 17.78
C ASN A 128 15.38 -9.69 17.71
N PRO A 129 14.97 -8.98 18.79
CA PRO A 129 14.98 -7.51 18.85
C PRO A 129 16.35 -6.86 18.59
N LEU A 130 17.45 -7.51 18.99
CA LEU A 130 18.80 -6.99 18.74
C LEU A 130 19.14 -7.01 17.24
N LEU A 131 18.80 -8.10 16.55
CA LEU A 131 19.00 -8.20 15.10
C LEU A 131 18.09 -7.23 14.34
N ALA A 132 16.86 -7.01 14.81
CA ALA A 132 15.98 -5.97 14.27
C ALA A 132 16.58 -4.57 14.41
N ARG A 133 17.17 -4.27 15.58
CA ARG A 133 17.86 -3.00 15.83
C ARG A 133 19.07 -2.84 14.90
N LEU A 134 19.90 -3.87 14.74
CA LEU A 134 21.06 -3.84 13.84
C LEU A 134 20.65 -3.64 12.37
N TYR A 135 19.61 -4.33 11.92
CA TYR A 135 19.06 -4.21 10.58
C TYR A 135 18.64 -2.77 10.24
N LYS A 136 18.09 -2.04 11.21
CA LYS A 136 17.63 -0.66 11.02
C LYS A 136 18.78 0.36 10.98
N LEU A 137 19.96 0.06 11.54
CA LEU A 137 21.05 1.04 11.69
C LEU A 137 21.49 1.71 10.38
N PRO A 138 21.68 0.99 9.26
CA PRO A 138 22.06 1.65 8.02
C PRO A 138 20.96 2.57 7.49
N SER A 139 19.68 2.17 7.59
CA SER A 139 18.54 3.05 7.24
C SER A 139 18.55 4.34 8.06
N LEU A 140 18.84 4.27 9.37
CA LEU A 140 18.96 5.45 10.24
C LEU A 140 20.10 6.36 9.79
N ALA A 141 21.26 5.79 9.48
CA ALA A 141 22.42 6.57 9.06
C ALA A 141 22.20 7.27 7.72
N PHE A 142 21.60 6.57 6.75
CA PHE A 142 21.42 7.10 5.40
C PHE A 142 20.20 8.00 5.24
N SER A 143 19.09 7.74 5.96
CA SER A 143 17.84 8.51 5.84
C SER A 143 17.96 9.99 6.23
N LYS A 144 19.01 10.38 6.98
CA LYS A 144 19.33 11.79 7.29
C LYS A 144 19.57 12.66 6.05
N ARG A 145 19.83 12.04 4.90
CA ARG A 145 20.09 12.71 3.60
C ARG A 145 18.82 12.99 2.81
N VAL A 146 17.67 12.47 3.27
CA VAL A 146 16.40 12.64 2.59
C VAL A 146 15.81 14.01 2.92
N SER A 147 15.41 14.74 1.88
CA SER A 147 14.81 16.08 1.97
C SER A 147 13.33 16.02 2.34
N ALA A 148 12.59 15.05 1.80
CA ALA A 148 11.19 14.81 2.15
C ALA A 148 10.85 13.32 2.21
N ALA A 149 10.11 12.90 3.24
CA ALA A 149 9.60 11.56 3.45
C ALA A 149 8.07 11.56 3.32
N VAL A 150 7.58 10.83 2.31
CA VAL A 150 6.16 10.70 1.98
C VAL A 150 5.64 9.37 2.50
N GLY A 151 4.66 9.41 3.41
CA GLY A 151 3.88 8.23 3.75
C GLY A 151 2.72 8.04 2.80
N ILE A 152 2.45 6.81 2.36
CA ILE A 152 1.19 6.50 1.66
C ILE A 152 0.00 6.46 2.63
N SER A 153 0.28 6.43 3.93
CA SER A 153 -0.65 6.64 5.04
C SER A 153 0.08 7.36 6.18
N SER A 154 -0.67 8.00 7.06
CA SER A 154 -0.17 8.55 8.32
C SER A 154 0.43 7.45 9.19
N HIS A 155 -0.13 6.23 9.20
CA HIS A 155 0.38 5.12 10.00
C HIS A 155 1.80 4.72 9.59
N ILE A 156 2.05 4.49 8.29
CA ILE A 156 3.39 4.09 7.84
C ILE A 156 4.41 5.21 8.05
N LEU A 157 4.03 6.47 7.83
CA LEU A 157 4.89 7.61 8.12
C LEU A 157 5.27 7.64 9.59
N ASN A 158 4.27 7.63 10.47
CA ASN A 158 4.45 7.64 11.92
C ASN A 158 5.27 6.45 12.41
N ARG A 159 5.09 5.26 11.83
CA ARG A 159 5.86 4.06 12.19
C ARG A 159 7.35 4.24 11.89
N HIS A 160 7.69 4.84 10.75
CA HIS A 160 9.07 5.11 10.34
C HIS A 160 9.70 6.25 11.15
N THR A 161 8.99 7.36 11.33
CA THR A 161 9.51 8.55 12.02
C THR A 161 9.69 8.29 13.52
N LYS A 162 8.73 7.63 14.19
CA LYS A 162 8.90 7.16 15.58
C LYS A 162 10.02 6.14 15.75
N SER A 163 10.43 5.47 14.67
CA SER A 163 11.58 4.57 14.68
C SER A 163 12.93 5.29 14.53
N GLY A 164 12.93 6.62 14.37
CA GLY A 164 14.10 7.49 14.23
C GLY A 164 14.54 7.74 12.79
N LEU A 165 13.77 7.29 11.79
CA LEU A 165 14.10 7.49 10.38
C LEU A 165 13.68 8.89 9.89
N PHE A 166 14.42 9.41 8.92
CA PHE A 166 14.15 10.68 8.25
C PHE A 166 14.10 11.92 9.17
N PRO A 167 15.06 12.09 10.11
CA PRO A 167 14.99 13.16 11.12
C PRO A 167 15.13 14.58 10.55
N ASN A 168 15.68 14.71 9.34
CA ASN A 168 15.91 16.00 8.67
C ASN A 168 14.94 16.24 7.51
N ALA A 169 14.03 15.30 7.25
CA ALA A 169 13.12 15.37 6.13
C ALA A 169 11.83 16.11 6.51
N GLU A 170 11.23 16.80 5.56
CA GLU A 170 9.82 17.17 5.64
C GLU A 170 8.95 15.91 5.64
N HIS A 171 7.92 15.85 6.49
CA HIS A 171 7.05 14.67 6.62
C HIS A 171 5.65 15.00 6.12
N LEU A 172 5.17 14.25 5.13
CA LEU A 172 3.85 14.44 4.56
C LEU A 172 3.20 13.12 4.15
N VAL A 173 1.88 13.13 4.03
CA VAL A 173 1.10 11.96 3.59
C VAL A 173 0.55 12.25 2.20
N ILE A 174 0.97 11.48 1.21
CA ILE A 174 0.37 11.47 -0.12
C ILE A 174 -0.10 10.05 -0.41
N PRO A 175 -1.43 9.82 -0.48
CA PRO A 175 -1.95 8.48 -0.70
C PRO A 175 -1.63 7.96 -2.10
N ASN A 176 -1.67 6.63 -2.28
CA ASN A 176 -1.47 6.06 -3.60
C ASN A 176 -2.65 6.33 -4.52
N ALA A 177 -2.34 6.53 -5.80
CA ALA A 177 -3.34 6.37 -6.84
C ALA A 177 -3.70 4.89 -7.03
N VAL A 178 -4.96 4.64 -7.33
CA VAL A 178 -5.49 3.34 -7.75
C VAL A 178 -5.96 3.45 -9.19
N GLU A 179 -5.57 2.47 -10.00
CA GLU A 179 -5.92 2.42 -11.42
C GLU A 179 -7.35 1.93 -11.63
N GLY A 180 -7.96 2.38 -12.73
CA GLY A 180 -9.35 2.08 -13.08
C GLY A 180 -10.20 3.35 -13.07
N ASP A 181 -11.25 3.31 -13.88
CA ASP A 181 -12.20 4.42 -13.97
C ASP A 181 -13.04 4.52 -12.70
N ILE A 182 -13.74 5.63 -12.53
CA ILE A 182 -14.76 5.76 -11.47
C ILE A 182 -16.10 5.62 -12.17
N ALA A 183 -16.71 4.45 -12.02
CA ALA A 183 -17.92 4.08 -12.72
C ALA A 183 -18.77 3.22 -11.80
N ALA A 184 -19.98 3.70 -11.48
CA ALA A 184 -20.91 2.98 -10.62
C ALA A 184 -21.21 1.60 -11.22
N GLY A 185 -21.06 0.54 -10.43
CA GLY A 185 -21.66 -0.74 -10.77
C GLY A 185 -23.18 -0.66 -10.70
N GLU A 186 -23.86 -1.44 -11.52
CA GLU A 186 -25.31 -1.64 -11.40
C GLU A 186 -25.61 -2.39 -10.09
N LYS A 187 -26.42 -1.78 -9.21
CA LYS A 187 -26.76 -2.33 -7.89
C LYS A 187 -28.26 -2.51 -7.75
N GLU A 188 -28.67 -3.67 -7.26
CA GLU A 188 -30.02 -3.93 -6.77
C GLU A 188 -30.05 -3.58 -5.26
N PHE A 189 -30.36 -2.34 -4.90
CA PHE A 189 -30.25 -1.89 -3.49
C PHE A 189 -31.22 -2.61 -2.53
N GLU A 190 -32.35 -3.09 -3.05
CA GLU A 190 -33.32 -3.93 -2.31
C GLU A 190 -32.81 -5.36 -2.09
N ARG A 191 -31.69 -5.78 -2.71
CA ARG A 191 -31.20 -7.16 -2.66
C ARG A 191 -31.04 -7.64 -1.22
N LYS A 192 -31.71 -8.76 -0.96
CA LYS A 192 -31.60 -9.61 0.22
C LYS A 192 -31.78 -11.05 -0.25
N PRO A 193 -30.95 -12.03 0.18
CA PRO A 193 -29.77 -11.87 1.03
C PRO A 193 -28.56 -11.18 0.34
N LEU A 194 -27.58 -10.72 1.12
CA LEU A 194 -26.41 -9.97 0.63
C LEU A 194 -25.38 -10.84 -0.09
N ARG A 195 -24.71 -10.27 -1.09
CA ARG A 195 -23.46 -10.75 -1.68
C ARG A 195 -22.28 -10.01 -1.07
N VAL A 196 -21.36 -10.75 -0.48
CA VAL A 196 -20.18 -10.21 0.21
C VAL A 196 -18.93 -10.50 -0.60
N GLY A 197 -18.04 -9.53 -0.73
CA GLY A 197 -16.74 -9.69 -1.40
C GLY A 197 -15.57 -9.64 -0.42
N TYR A 198 -14.61 -10.54 -0.63
CA TYR A 198 -13.26 -10.48 -0.07
C TYR A 198 -12.25 -10.55 -1.21
N PHE A 199 -11.30 -9.61 -1.24
CA PHE A 199 -10.28 -9.54 -2.28
C PHE A 199 -8.90 -9.42 -1.62
N GLY A 200 -8.08 -10.46 -1.72
CA GLY A 200 -6.80 -10.48 -1.03
C GLY A 200 -6.14 -11.85 -0.99
N ARG A 201 -4.89 -11.90 -0.52
CA ARG A 201 -4.19 -13.18 -0.30
C ARG A 201 -4.89 -13.99 0.78
N ILE A 202 -5.07 -15.29 0.55
CA ILE A 202 -5.71 -16.22 1.49
C ILE A 202 -4.65 -16.67 2.52
N GLU A 203 -4.23 -15.72 3.34
CA GLU A 203 -3.21 -15.84 4.38
C GLU A 203 -3.74 -15.30 5.71
N GLN A 204 -3.20 -15.81 6.82
CA GLN A 204 -3.72 -15.52 8.16
C GLN A 204 -3.75 -14.02 8.45
N GLU A 205 -2.69 -13.30 8.09
CA GLU A 205 -2.59 -11.88 8.41
C GLU A 205 -3.58 -11.00 7.63
N LYS A 206 -4.26 -11.55 6.62
CA LYS A 206 -5.32 -10.88 5.86
C LYS A 206 -6.73 -11.10 6.41
N GLY A 207 -6.86 -11.85 7.50
CA GLY A 207 -8.11 -12.03 8.23
C GLY A 207 -9.21 -12.81 7.49
N VAL A 208 -8.80 -13.63 6.52
CA VAL A 208 -9.75 -14.40 5.68
C VAL A 208 -10.52 -15.44 6.49
N ARG A 209 -9.95 -15.92 7.61
CA ARG A 209 -10.65 -16.86 8.51
C ARG A 209 -11.83 -16.17 9.18
N GLU A 210 -11.62 -14.96 9.70
CA GLU A 210 -12.60 -14.21 10.48
C GLU A 210 -13.85 -13.88 9.66
N ILE A 211 -13.68 -13.54 8.38
CA ILE A 211 -14.83 -13.29 7.50
C ILE A 211 -15.57 -14.58 7.12
N VAL A 212 -14.86 -15.69 6.88
CA VAL A 212 -15.49 -17.00 6.63
C VAL A 212 -16.31 -17.43 7.85
N GLU A 213 -15.72 -17.38 9.04
CA GLU A 213 -16.42 -17.67 10.31
C GLU A 213 -17.64 -16.75 10.52
N ALA A 214 -17.50 -15.45 10.23
CA ALA A 214 -18.61 -14.51 10.36
C ALA A 214 -19.79 -14.90 9.45
N VAL A 215 -19.53 -15.24 8.19
CA VAL A 215 -20.58 -15.62 7.22
C VAL A 215 -21.20 -16.97 7.57
N LEU A 216 -20.40 -17.96 7.98
CA LEU A 216 -20.94 -19.26 8.44
C LEU A 216 -21.86 -19.09 9.66
N SER A 217 -21.56 -18.13 10.55
CA SER A 217 -22.40 -17.83 11.72
C SER A 217 -23.68 -17.04 11.40
N LEU A 218 -23.77 -16.44 10.21
CA LEU A 218 -24.94 -15.66 9.79
C LEU A 218 -26.01 -16.58 9.19
N PRO A 219 -27.30 -16.25 9.37
CA PRO A 219 -28.37 -17.01 8.75
C PRO A 219 -28.41 -16.76 7.22
N ALA A 220 -28.90 -17.74 6.47
CA ALA A 220 -28.89 -17.70 5.00
C ALA A 220 -29.71 -16.54 4.40
N GLU A 221 -30.71 -16.03 5.15
CA GLU A 221 -31.51 -14.87 4.74
C GLU A 221 -30.73 -13.55 4.80
N GLN A 222 -29.56 -13.51 5.45
CA GLN A 222 -28.72 -12.32 5.50
C GLN A 222 -27.61 -12.32 4.46
N VAL A 223 -27.00 -13.48 4.16
CA VAL A 223 -25.88 -13.59 3.21
C VAL A 223 -26.12 -14.74 2.24
N GLU A 224 -26.19 -14.40 0.94
CA GLU A 224 -26.38 -15.32 -0.18
C GLU A 224 -25.06 -16.02 -0.49
N ARG A 225 -23.99 -15.22 -0.63
CA ARG A 225 -22.65 -15.69 -1.00
C ARG A 225 -21.57 -14.80 -0.42
N LEU A 226 -20.47 -15.41 -0.03
CA LEU A 226 -19.17 -14.77 0.15
C LEU A 226 -18.25 -15.17 -1.00
N TYR A 227 -17.84 -14.21 -1.81
CA TYR A 227 -16.81 -14.42 -2.82
C TYR A 227 -15.43 -14.17 -2.22
N VAL A 228 -14.61 -15.21 -2.11
CA VAL A 228 -13.23 -15.15 -1.64
C VAL A 228 -12.30 -15.16 -2.85
N CYS A 229 -11.84 -13.98 -3.24
CA CYS A 229 -10.99 -13.76 -4.41
C CYS A 229 -9.52 -13.64 -4.03
N GLY A 230 -8.73 -14.64 -4.45
CA GLY A 230 -7.29 -14.70 -4.26
C GLY A 230 -6.77 -16.13 -4.11
N GLU A 231 -5.50 -16.23 -3.76
CA GLU A 231 -4.80 -17.49 -3.48
C GLU A 231 -3.99 -17.36 -2.19
N GLY A 232 -3.68 -18.50 -1.59
CA GLY A 232 -2.87 -18.55 -0.38
C GLY A 232 -3.01 -19.89 0.34
N LYS A 233 -2.15 -20.09 1.34
CA LYS A 233 -1.97 -21.37 2.03
C LYS A 233 -3.19 -21.80 2.84
N LEU A 234 -4.06 -20.87 3.22
CA LEU A 234 -5.26 -21.20 4.02
C LEU A 234 -6.46 -21.63 3.15
N LYS A 235 -6.36 -21.64 1.81
CA LYS A 235 -7.50 -21.95 0.94
C LYS A 235 -8.09 -23.34 1.24
N ASP A 236 -7.26 -24.38 1.23
CA ASP A 236 -7.74 -25.75 1.37
C ASP A 236 -8.28 -26.03 2.79
N GLU A 237 -7.63 -25.45 3.81
CA GLU A 237 -8.10 -25.52 5.19
C GLU A 237 -9.48 -24.86 5.36
N LEU A 238 -9.67 -23.66 4.81
CA LEU A 238 -10.93 -22.93 4.91
C LEU A 238 -12.03 -23.61 4.10
N ALA A 239 -11.71 -24.13 2.91
CA ALA A 239 -12.66 -24.89 2.10
C ALA A 239 -13.18 -26.12 2.87
N ALA A 240 -12.29 -26.86 3.54
CA ALA A 240 -12.69 -27.98 4.40
C ALA A 240 -13.55 -27.52 5.59
N ALA A 241 -13.23 -26.38 6.21
CA ALA A 241 -13.99 -25.83 7.33
C ALA A 241 -15.41 -25.34 6.94
N CYS A 242 -15.66 -25.05 5.67
CA CYS A 242 -16.98 -24.66 5.17
C CYS A 242 -17.98 -25.84 5.12
N GLY A 243 -17.49 -27.09 5.06
CA GLY A 243 -18.33 -28.28 4.93
C GLY A 243 -19.26 -28.20 3.71
N ASP A 244 -20.55 -28.45 3.92
CA ASP A 244 -21.59 -28.40 2.88
C ASP A 244 -22.21 -26.99 2.69
N ASP A 245 -21.69 -25.96 3.38
CA ASP A 245 -22.19 -24.58 3.22
C ASP A 245 -21.71 -23.98 1.88
N GLY A 246 -22.60 -24.05 0.89
CA GLY A 246 -22.35 -23.56 -0.47
C GLY A 246 -22.28 -22.03 -0.63
N ARG A 247 -22.38 -21.25 0.46
CA ARG A 247 -22.31 -19.78 0.39
C ARG A 247 -20.89 -19.28 0.16
N ILE A 248 -19.85 -20.02 0.56
CA ILE A 248 -18.46 -19.57 0.44
C ILE A 248 -17.86 -20.02 -0.90
N VAL A 249 -17.56 -19.06 -1.77
CA VAL A 249 -17.07 -19.30 -3.13
C VAL A 249 -15.62 -18.83 -3.26
N PHE A 250 -14.68 -19.77 -3.33
CA PHE A 250 -13.27 -19.48 -3.61
C PHE A 250 -13.05 -19.37 -5.11
N THR A 251 -12.85 -18.15 -5.62
CA THR A 251 -12.70 -17.91 -7.07
C THR A 251 -11.28 -18.20 -7.58
N GLY A 252 -10.31 -18.36 -6.69
CA GLY A 252 -8.89 -18.35 -7.04
C GLY A 252 -8.41 -16.94 -7.41
N LYS A 253 -7.20 -16.86 -7.99
CA LYS A 253 -6.63 -15.60 -8.46
C LYS A 253 -7.25 -15.21 -9.80
N VAL A 254 -7.90 -14.05 -9.82
CA VAL A 254 -8.52 -13.46 -11.03
C VAL A 254 -7.71 -12.26 -11.53
N LYS A 255 -7.96 -11.84 -12.78
CA LYS A 255 -7.32 -10.64 -13.34
C LYS A 255 -7.88 -9.37 -12.69
N PRO A 256 -7.14 -8.23 -12.70
CA PRO A 256 -7.63 -6.98 -12.12
C PRO A 256 -9.00 -6.51 -12.64
N ALA A 257 -9.26 -6.65 -13.95
CA ALA A 257 -10.55 -6.30 -14.54
C ALA A 257 -11.69 -7.21 -14.02
N GLU A 258 -11.47 -8.52 -13.94
CA GLU A 258 -12.44 -9.48 -13.40
C GLU A 258 -12.71 -9.25 -11.91
N ALA A 259 -11.68 -8.94 -11.13
CA ALA A 259 -11.83 -8.56 -9.73
C ALA A 259 -12.71 -7.31 -9.58
N ARG A 260 -12.48 -6.31 -10.44
CA ARG A 260 -13.27 -5.08 -10.48
C ARG A 260 -14.74 -5.34 -10.85
N ASP A 261 -15.00 -6.19 -11.85
CA ASP A 261 -16.36 -6.59 -12.22
C ASP A 261 -17.06 -7.34 -11.07
N LEU A 262 -16.32 -8.16 -10.33
CA LEU A 262 -16.85 -8.85 -9.15
C LEU A 262 -17.12 -7.87 -8.01
N MET A 263 -16.22 -6.90 -7.75
CA MET A 263 -16.46 -5.81 -6.80
C MET A 263 -17.74 -5.04 -7.15
N ALA A 264 -18.00 -4.81 -8.44
CA ALA A 264 -19.22 -4.14 -8.90
C ALA A 264 -20.49 -4.97 -8.65
N LYS A 265 -20.40 -6.30 -8.56
CA LYS A 265 -21.54 -7.22 -8.39
C LYS A 265 -21.86 -7.60 -6.93
N VAL A 266 -20.94 -7.41 -5.99
CA VAL A 266 -21.18 -7.65 -4.56
C VAL A 266 -21.82 -6.44 -3.89
N ASP A 267 -22.65 -6.64 -2.88
CA ASP A 267 -23.33 -5.52 -2.19
C ASP A 267 -22.40 -4.78 -1.23
N VAL A 268 -21.43 -5.50 -0.66
CA VAL A 268 -20.46 -4.97 0.29
C VAL A 268 -19.15 -5.76 0.20
N THR A 269 -18.03 -5.06 0.35
CA THR A 269 -16.70 -5.68 0.49
C THR A 269 -16.27 -5.63 1.94
N VAL A 270 -15.57 -6.66 2.40
CA VAL A 270 -14.99 -6.70 3.74
C VAL A 270 -13.48 -6.87 3.63
N VAL A 271 -12.73 -5.99 4.31
CA VAL A 271 -11.27 -6.01 4.39
C VAL A 271 -10.85 -6.30 5.85
N PRO A 272 -10.82 -7.57 6.27
CA PRO A 272 -10.66 -7.97 7.67
C PRO A 272 -9.20 -8.07 8.11
N SER A 273 -8.28 -7.30 7.51
CA SER A 273 -6.84 -7.42 7.74
C SER A 273 -6.49 -7.38 9.24
N ILE A 274 -5.58 -8.26 9.65
CA ILE A 274 -5.01 -8.30 11.01
C ILE A 274 -3.63 -7.62 11.00
N TRP A 275 -2.93 -7.74 9.87
CA TRP A 275 -1.70 -7.05 9.58
C TRP A 275 -1.86 -5.52 9.59
N GLU A 276 -0.79 -4.80 9.97
CA GLU A 276 -0.66 -3.36 9.77
C GLU A 276 -0.55 -2.99 8.28
N GLU A 277 -1.66 -3.10 7.56
CA GLU A 277 -1.76 -2.79 6.13
C GLU A 277 -1.22 -1.37 5.86
N PRO A 278 -0.23 -1.19 4.97
CA PRO A 278 0.33 0.15 4.73
C PRO A 278 -0.68 1.15 4.16
N PHE A 279 -1.71 0.68 3.45
CA PHE A 279 -2.66 1.55 2.74
C PHE A 279 -4.05 0.92 2.56
N GLY A 280 -4.15 -0.27 1.94
CA GLY A 280 -5.46 -0.92 1.71
C GLY A 280 -6.10 -0.55 0.37
N ARG A 281 -5.41 -0.83 -0.75
CA ARG A 281 -5.87 -0.52 -2.11
C ARG A 281 -7.26 -1.05 -2.46
N VAL A 282 -7.59 -2.26 -2.00
CA VAL A 282 -8.88 -2.94 -2.25
C VAL A 282 -10.07 -2.07 -1.82
N ILE A 283 -9.89 -1.25 -0.78
CA ILE A 283 -10.92 -0.33 -0.30
C ILE A 283 -11.29 0.67 -1.39
N ILE A 284 -10.27 1.28 -2.00
CA ILE A 284 -10.44 2.27 -3.07
C ILE A 284 -10.94 1.59 -4.34
N GLU A 285 -10.40 0.42 -4.70
CA GLU A 285 -10.85 -0.36 -5.87
C GLU A 285 -12.35 -0.67 -5.78
N SER A 286 -12.85 -1.00 -4.58
CA SER A 286 -14.28 -1.21 -4.31
C SER A 286 -15.07 0.10 -4.38
N TYR A 287 -14.54 1.19 -3.83
CA TYR A 287 -15.19 2.49 -3.87
C TYR A 287 -15.31 3.05 -5.30
N GLN A 288 -14.35 2.78 -6.19
CA GLN A 288 -14.38 3.20 -7.60
C GLN A 288 -15.53 2.57 -8.40
N VAL A 289 -16.09 1.45 -7.92
CA VAL A 289 -17.31 0.82 -8.47
C VAL A 289 -18.55 1.05 -7.60
N GLY A 290 -18.43 1.90 -6.58
CA GLY A 290 -19.53 2.25 -5.68
C GLY A 290 -19.87 1.18 -4.65
N THR A 291 -18.98 0.23 -4.38
CA THR A 291 -19.21 -0.81 -3.38
C THR A 291 -18.66 -0.36 -2.03
N PRO A 292 -19.49 -0.27 -0.98
CA PRO A 292 -19.01 0.07 0.36
C PRO A 292 -18.11 -1.00 0.93
N VAL A 293 -17.24 -0.57 1.84
CA VAL A 293 -16.23 -1.42 2.45
C VAL A 293 -16.30 -1.30 3.96
N TYR A 294 -16.47 -2.42 4.64
CA TYR A 294 -16.14 -2.52 6.06
C TYR A 294 -14.73 -3.05 6.22
N ALA A 295 -13.94 -2.43 7.08
CA ALA A 295 -12.53 -2.81 7.23
C ALA A 295 -12.05 -2.79 8.67
N SER A 296 -11.03 -3.60 8.96
CA SER A 296 -10.35 -3.58 10.26
C SER A 296 -9.67 -2.24 10.51
N ALA A 297 -9.76 -1.71 11.74
CA ALA A 297 -9.10 -0.49 12.19
C ALA A 297 -7.60 -0.71 12.47
N VAL A 298 -6.82 -1.08 11.44
CA VAL A 298 -5.40 -1.43 11.58
C VAL A 298 -4.54 -0.79 10.49
N GLY A 299 -3.30 -0.47 10.83
CA GLY A 299 -2.36 0.14 9.88
C GLY A 299 -2.87 1.44 9.29
N GLY A 300 -2.69 1.62 7.98
CA GLY A 300 -3.14 2.75 7.18
C GLY A 300 -4.60 2.66 6.69
N ILE A 301 -5.34 1.59 6.99
CA ILE A 301 -6.76 1.45 6.59
C ILE A 301 -7.62 2.64 7.08
N PRO A 302 -7.46 3.14 8.32
CA PRO A 302 -8.24 4.28 8.81
C PRO A 302 -8.07 5.57 7.99
N ASP A 303 -6.98 5.72 7.25
CA ASP A 303 -6.72 6.91 6.41
C ASP A 303 -7.41 6.80 5.04
N VAL A 304 -7.82 5.59 4.65
CA VAL A 304 -8.38 5.31 3.33
C VAL A 304 -9.90 5.19 3.35
N VAL A 305 -10.49 4.73 4.46
CA VAL A 305 -11.96 4.63 4.58
C VAL A 305 -12.63 6.00 4.55
N MET A 306 -13.84 6.07 3.98
CA MET A 306 -14.57 7.34 3.86
C MET A 306 -15.04 7.91 5.21
N ASN A 307 -15.37 7.04 6.16
CA ASN A 307 -15.74 7.42 7.52
C ASN A 307 -15.41 6.32 8.54
N ARG A 308 -15.16 6.70 9.81
CA ARG A 308 -14.83 5.77 10.90
C ARG A 308 -15.94 4.77 11.22
N GLY A 309 -17.20 5.05 10.85
CA GLY A 309 -18.32 4.10 11.02
C GLY A 309 -18.18 2.80 10.22
N TYR A 310 -17.31 2.78 9.21
CA TYR A 310 -16.99 1.60 8.40
C TYR A 310 -15.87 0.74 8.99
N LEU A 311 -15.30 1.14 10.13
CA LEU A 311 -14.24 0.40 10.78
C LEU A 311 -14.78 -0.58 11.82
N PHE A 312 -14.06 -1.68 12.01
CA PHE A 312 -14.28 -2.65 13.08
C PHE A 312 -12.95 -3.13 13.71
N ALA A 313 -13.02 -3.81 14.86
CA ALA A 313 -11.83 -4.30 15.54
C ALA A 313 -11.18 -5.48 14.75
N PRO A 314 -9.85 -5.47 14.52
CA PRO A 314 -9.17 -6.56 13.82
C PRO A 314 -9.28 -7.89 14.57
N GLY A 315 -9.27 -9.01 13.84
CA GLY A 315 -9.29 -10.35 14.43
C GLY A 315 -10.63 -10.75 15.08
N SER A 316 -11.75 -10.12 14.69
CA SER A 316 -13.07 -10.38 15.28
C SER A 316 -14.11 -10.74 14.22
N SER A 317 -14.43 -12.03 14.10
CA SER A 317 -15.54 -12.51 13.27
C SER A 317 -16.89 -11.96 13.74
N GLY A 318 -17.08 -11.80 15.05
CA GLY A 318 -18.26 -11.15 15.64
C GLY A 318 -18.44 -9.71 15.17
N ALA A 319 -17.37 -8.91 15.13
CA ALA A 319 -17.46 -7.53 14.66
C ALA A 319 -17.79 -7.45 13.15
N ILE A 320 -17.28 -8.39 12.34
CA ILE A 320 -17.63 -8.51 10.92
C ILE A 320 -19.11 -8.85 10.77
N ARG A 321 -19.60 -9.84 11.51
CA ARG A 321 -21.03 -10.25 11.53
C ARG A 321 -21.94 -9.05 11.84
N ASP A 322 -21.59 -8.27 12.85
CA ASP A 322 -22.38 -7.12 13.27
C ASP A 322 -22.44 -6.05 12.16
N LYS A 323 -21.32 -5.80 11.45
CA LYS A 323 -21.28 -4.89 10.30
C LYS A 323 -22.06 -5.39 9.08
N LEU A 324 -22.02 -6.68 8.79
CA LEU A 324 -22.86 -7.27 7.73
C LEU A 324 -24.36 -7.17 8.08
N THR A 325 -24.71 -7.42 9.34
CA THR A 325 -26.09 -7.28 9.83
C THR A 325 -26.57 -5.82 9.78
N GLU A 326 -25.71 -4.88 10.16
CA GLU A 326 -25.96 -3.43 10.06
C GLU A 326 -26.30 -3.04 8.61
N TYR A 327 -25.48 -3.48 7.65
CA TYR A 327 -25.69 -3.18 6.23
C TYR A 327 -26.92 -3.87 5.63
N TYR A 328 -27.19 -5.12 6.04
CA TYR A 328 -28.40 -5.85 5.65
C TYR A 328 -29.69 -5.10 6.00
N ARG A 329 -29.70 -4.40 7.15
CA ARG A 329 -30.85 -3.66 7.65
C ARG A 329 -31.07 -2.29 6.99
N ARG A 330 -30.09 -1.77 6.25
CA ARG A 330 -30.22 -0.47 5.57
C ARG A 330 -31.28 -0.49 4.49
N SER A 331 -31.96 0.65 4.31
CA SER A 331 -32.92 0.85 3.23
C SER A 331 -32.22 0.94 1.87
N ALA A 332 -32.99 0.82 0.79
CA ALA A 332 -32.46 0.99 -0.57
C ALA A 332 -31.90 2.41 -0.79
N GLU A 333 -32.56 3.43 -0.23
CA GLU A 333 -32.14 4.83 -0.31
C GLU A 333 -30.81 5.06 0.41
N GLU A 334 -30.63 4.49 1.60
CA GLU A 334 -29.37 4.58 2.34
C GLU A 334 -28.23 3.91 1.57
N LYS A 335 -28.46 2.72 1.00
CA LYS A 335 -27.44 2.02 0.20
C LYS A 335 -27.09 2.80 -1.08
N ALA A 336 -28.07 3.41 -1.73
CA ALA A 336 -27.84 4.26 -2.89
C ALA A 336 -27.04 5.53 -2.55
N ALA A 337 -27.29 6.15 -1.38
CA ALA A 337 -26.50 7.27 -0.90
C ALA A 337 -25.04 6.86 -0.60
N ILE A 338 -24.85 5.69 0.02
CA ILE A 338 -23.52 5.13 0.30
C ILE A 338 -22.75 4.86 -1.00
N GLN A 339 -23.40 4.37 -2.06
CA GLN A 339 -22.76 4.19 -3.36
C GLN A 339 -22.18 5.51 -3.89
N LYS A 340 -22.93 6.61 -3.79
CA LYS A 340 -22.47 7.94 -4.23
C LYS A 340 -21.27 8.42 -3.41
N GLU A 341 -21.31 8.26 -2.09
CA GLU A 341 -20.20 8.60 -1.19
C GLU A 341 -18.92 7.82 -1.54
N CYS A 342 -19.06 6.53 -1.84
CA CYS A 342 -17.93 5.70 -2.29
C CYS A 342 -17.28 6.27 -3.55
N LEU A 343 -18.08 6.56 -4.58
CA LEU A 343 -17.58 7.09 -5.85
C LEU A 343 -16.91 8.45 -5.67
N GLU A 344 -17.52 9.35 -4.91
CA GLU A 344 -16.96 10.67 -4.59
C GLU A 344 -15.64 10.57 -3.82
N HIS A 345 -15.59 9.76 -2.76
CA HIS A 345 -14.39 9.59 -1.95
C HIS A 345 -13.24 8.97 -2.75
N SER A 346 -13.54 8.05 -3.69
CA SER A 346 -12.53 7.43 -4.55
C SER A 346 -11.78 8.42 -5.46
N ARG A 347 -12.36 9.60 -5.76
CA ARG A 347 -11.74 10.64 -6.61
C ARG A 347 -10.44 11.20 -6.03
N LYS A 348 -10.26 11.12 -4.70
CA LYS A 348 -9.03 11.53 -4.00
C LYS A 348 -7.82 10.66 -4.35
N PHE A 349 -8.05 9.45 -4.88
CA PHE A 349 -7.03 8.43 -5.12
C PHE A 349 -6.78 8.19 -6.62
N THR A 350 -6.93 9.23 -7.44
CA THR A 350 -6.71 9.16 -8.89
C THR A 350 -5.26 9.48 -9.28
N LYS A 351 -4.86 9.10 -10.50
CA LYS A 351 -3.56 9.51 -11.07
C LYS A 351 -3.42 11.04 -11.10
N GLN A 352 -4.50 11.77 -11.38
CA GLN A 352 -4.51 13.23 -11.38
C GLN A 352 -4.27 13.81 -9.99
N SER A 353 -4.96 13.32 -8.96
CA SER A 353 -4.74 13.74 -7.56
C SER A 353 -3.29 13.49 -7.11
N LEU A 354 -2.75 12.32 -7.46
CA LEU A 354 -1.36 11.96 -7.17
C LEU A 354 -0.37 12.91 -7.86
N LEU A 355 -0.65 13.29 -9.12
CA LEU A 355 0.19 14.18 -9.92
C LEU A 355 0.30 15.56 -9.28
N GLU A 356 -0.83 16.19 -8.95
CA GLU A 356 -0.81 17.55 -8.40
C GLU A 356 -0.10 17.60 -7.04
N GLN A 357 -0.40 16.67 -6.13
CA GLN A 357 0.27 16.60 -4.83
C GLN A 357 1.79 16.40 -4.95
N HIS A 358 2.26 15.58 -5.91
CA HIS A 358 3.70 15.39 -6.12
C HIS A 358 4.37 16.56 -6.81
N LYS A 359 3.68 17.26 -7.73
CA LYS A 359 4.20 18.48 -8.35
C LYS A 359 4.43 19.57 -7.31
N GLU A 360 3.46 19.79 -6.43
CA GLU A 360 3.56 20.74 -5.31
C GLU A 360 4.73 20.37 -4.39
N LEU A 361 4.82 19.10 -3.98
CA LEU A 361 5.93 18.60 -3.17
C LEU A 361 7.29 18.84 -3.84
N TYR A 362 7.43 18.45 -5.11
CA TYR A 362 8.71 18.59 -5.81
C TYR A 362 9.11 20.05 -5.94
N GLN A 363 8.16 20.95 -6.26
CA GLN A 363 8.41 22.39 -6.31
C GLN A 363 8.89 22.91 -4.94
N SER A 364 8.22 22.54 -3.84
CA SER A 364 8.61 22.94 -2.49
C SER A 364 10.03 22.47 -2.14
N VAL A 365 10.33 21.20 -2.44
CA VAL A 365 11.64 20.57 -2.14
C VAL A 365 12.75 21.19 -2.98
N MET A 366 12.51 21.47 -4.26
CA MET A 366 13.51 22.09 -5.16
C MET A 366 13.79 23.55 -4.79
N LEU A 367 12.78 24.29 -4.31
CA LEU A 367 12.92 25.70 -3.91
C LEU A 367 13.49 25.88 -2.49
N GLY A 368 13.66 24.79 -1.72
CA GLY A 368 14.12 24.85 -0.34
C GLY A 368 13.12 25.54 0.61
N GLN A 369 11.85 25.61 0.24
CA GLN A 369 10.79 26.16 1.08
C GLN A 369 10.24 25.04 1.97
N SER A 370 10.38 25.17 3.29
CA SER A 370 9.83 24.21 4.26
C SER A 370 8.29 24.26 4.23
N GLY A 371 7.65 23.17 3.78
CA GLY A 371 6.20 23.06 3.55
C GLY A 371 5.31 22.96 4.79
N ILE A 372 5.60 23.71 5.86
CA ILE A 372 4.77 23.73 7.08
C ILE A 372 3.34 24.24 6.79
N ALA A 373 3.09 24.90 5.66
CA ALA A 373 1.78 25.44 5.28
C ALA A 373 0.78 24.44 4.64
N LEU A 374 1.20 23.24 4.22
CA LEU A 374 0.36 22.37 3.38
C LEU A 374 -0.43 21.29 4.14
N SER A 375 0.00 20.88 5.33
CA SER A 375 -0.69 19.80 6.08
C SER A 375 -1.90 20.27 6.89
N GLU A 376 -1.95 21.55 7.30
CA GLU A 376 -3.09 22.08 8.07
C GLU A 376 -4.33 22.30 7.20
N ASN A 377 -4.20 22.63 5.91
CA ASN A 377 -5.36 22.94 5.07
C ASN A 377 -6.15 21.72 4.56
N LEU A 378 -5.58 20.51 4.58
CA LEU A 378 -6.24 19.30 4.04
C LEU A 378 -6.97 18.45 5.10
N PHE A 379 -6.74 18.71 6.40
CA PHE A 379 -7.42 18.01 7.50
C PHE A 379 -8.00 18.92 8.61
N SER A 380 -7.84 20.26 8.51
CA SER A 380 -8.38 21.20 9.52
C SER A 380 -9.82 21.67 9.27
N GLU A 381 -10.38 21.51 8.06
CA GLU A 381 -11.80 21.82 7.80
C GLU A 381 -12.77 20.75 8.32
N LYS A 382 -12.60 20.32 9.58
CA LYS A 382 -13.66 19.71 10.40
C LYS A 382 -13.37 19.72 11.91
N LYS A 383 -12.57 20.65 12.43
CA LYS A 383 -12.62 21.01 13.86
C LYS A 383 -13.64 22.11 14.09
N MET A 384 -14.93 21.78 13.99
CA MET A 384 -15.98 22.53 14.67
C MET A 384 -16.78 21.60 15.59
N LYS A 385 -16.64 21.88 16.89
CA LYS A 385 -17.59 21.63 17.99
C LYS A 385 -17.98 20.18 18.28
N ALA A 386 -17.19 19.55 19.14
CA ALA A 386 -17.74 18.69 20.18
C ALA A 386 -17.07 19.09 21.50
N GLY A 387 -17.75 19.96 22.24
CA GLY A 387 -17.43 20.17 23.65
C GLY A 387 -17.70 18.87 24.38
N VAL A 388 -16.67 18.32 25.02
CA VAL A 388 -16.81 17.22 25.96
C VAL A 388 -17.45 17.78 27.22
N GLY A 389 -18.75 17.56 27.36
CA GLY A 389 -19.50 17.70 28.60
C GLY A 389 -19.80 16.31 29.14
N ARG A 390 -19.03 15.93 30.17
CA ARG A 390 -19.14 14.78 31.09
C ARG A 390 -18.93 13.37 30.53
#